data_AF-A0A4P5SRP6-F1
#
_entry.id   AF-A0A4P5SRP6-F1
#
_cell.length_a   1.000
_cell.length_b   1.000
_cell.length_c   1.000
_cell.angle_alpha   90.00
_cell.angle_beta   90.00
_cell.angle_gamma   90.00
#
_symmetry.space_group_name_H-M   'P 1'
#
loop_
_entity.id
_entity.type
_entity.pdbx_description
1 polymer ?
#
loop_
_entity_poly.entity_id
_entity_poly.type
_entity_poly.pdbx_seq_one_letter_code
_entity_poly.pdbx_strand_id
1 'polypeptide(L)' 'MTKDNEPSGPDFSLGFEISQLSNESITSGHVSGQDAILVKQKDDYFILAAFCSHYHAPLQDGEMTD' A
#
# COMPACT_ATOMS: atom_id res chain seq x y z
N MET A 1 18.77 19.87 6.46
CA MET A 1 17.77 19.08 7.18
C MET A 1 16.55 19.04 6.29
N THR A 2 16.46 18.02 5.44
CA THR A 2 15.34 17.84 4.52
C THR A 2 14.11 17.44 5.33
N LYS A 3 12.99 18.08 5.02
CA LYS A 3 11.69 17.83 5.62
C LYS A 3 11.21 16.48 5.09
N ASP A 4 11.47 15.42 5.83
CA ASP A 4 11.09 14.06 5.45
C ASP A 4 10.41 13.44 6.66
N ASN A 5 9.08 13.52 6.67
CA ASN A 5 8.20 12.89 7.67
C ASN A 5 6.72 13.02 7.27
N GLU A 6 6.42 13.41 6.03
CA GLU A 6 5.07 13.28 5.51
C GLU A 6 4.99 11.92 4.82
N PRO A 7 4.10 11.02 5.29
CA PRO A 7 3.92 9.73 4.66
C PRO A 7 3.52 9.95 3.20
N SER A 8 4.14 9.21 2.28
CA SER A 8 3.87 9.38 0.86
C SER A 8 2.63 8.61 0.43
N GLY A 9 1.77 9.25 -0.37
CA GLY A 9 0.57 8.62 -0.93
C GLY A 9 -0.71 8.84 -0.09
N PRO A 10 -1.81 8.16 -0.44
CA PRO A 10 -3.11 8.29 0.23
C PRO A 10 -3.13 7.67 1.64
N ASP A 11 -3.94 8.25 2.53
CA ASP A 11 -4.27 7.63 3.82
C ASP A 11 -5.43 6.65 3.66
N PHE A 12 -5.14 5.35 3.69
CA PHE A 12 -6.17 4.32 3.55
C PHE A 12 -7.13 4.27 4.75
N SER A 13 -6.78 4.87 5.90
CA SER A 13 -7.72 5.05 7.02
C SER A 13 -8.89 5.98 6.69
N LEU A 14 -8.73 6.84 5.69
CA LEU A 14 -9.77 7.78 5.23
C LEU A 14 -10.62 7.21 4.08
N GLY A 15 -10.35 5.95 3.69
CA GLY A 15 -10.92 5.32 2.51
C GLY A 15 -10.12 5.58 1.24
N PHE A 16 -10.40 4.80 0.20
CA PHE A 16 -9.77 4.91 -1.11
C PHE A 16 -10.82 4.63 -2.20
N GLU A 17 -10.77 5.38 -3.30
CA GLU A 17 -11.76 5.23 -4.37
C GLU A 17 -11.50 3.94 -5.17
N ILE A 18 -12.40 2.97 -5.06
CA ILE A 18 -12.27 1.66 -5.72
C ILE A 18 -12.16 1.78 -7.24
N SER A 19 -12.81 2.79 -7.84
CA SER A 19 -12.75 3.07 -9.28
C SER A 19 -11.33 3.35 -9.79
N GLN A 20 -10.40 3.71 -8.89
CA GLN A 20 -9.00 4.00 -9.22
C GLN A 20 -8.13 2.72 -9.25
N LEU A 21 -8.67 1.56 -8.84
CA LEU A 21 -7.96 0.29 -8.78
C LEU A 21 -8.21 -0.55 -10.04
N SER A 22 -7.13 -1.06 -10.63
CA SER A 22 -7.21 -2.11 -11.66
C SER A 22 -7.73 -3.43 -11.06
N ASN A 23 -8.07 -4.45 -11.86
CA ASN A 23 -8.60 -5.71 -11.31
C ASN A 23 -7.63 -6.43 -10.37
N GLU A 24 -6.34 -6.32 -10.65
CA GLU A 24 -5.23 -6.78 -9.80
C GLU A 24 -4.25 -5.62 -9.71
N SER A 25 -4.01 -5.13 -8.49
CA SER A 25 -3.15 -3.97 -8.28
C SER A 25 -2.57 -3.92 -6.89
N ILE A 26 -1.33 -3.43 -6.80
CA ILE A 26 -0.67 -3.03 -5.56
C ILE A 26 -0.48 -1.52 -5.62
N THR A 27 -1.07 -0.80 -4.67
CA THR A 27 -1.03 0.66 -4.58
C THR A 27 -0.42 1.09 -3.26
N SER A 28 0.56 1.98 -3.30
CA SER A 28 1.28 2.43 -2.11
C SER A 28 0.62 3.65 -1.47
N GLY A 29 0.68 3.72 -0.15
CA GLY A 29 0.12 4.79 0.65
C GLY A 29 0.47 4.58 2.11
N HIS A 30 -0.43 4.96 3.00
CA HIS A 30 -0.21 4.82 4.44
C HIS A 30 -1.50 4.61 5.22
N VAL A 31 -1.36 4.22 6.49
CA VAL A 31 -2.44 4.15 7.48
C VAL A 31 -1.97 4.93 8.69
N SER A 32 -2.56 6.10 8.95
CA SER A 32 -2.17 6.96 10.08
C SER A 32 -0.66 7.23 10.17
N GLY A 33 -0.03 7.50 9.02
CA GLY A 33 1.40 7.78 8.91
C GLY A 33 2.33 6.57 8.96
N GLN A 34 1.80 5.35 8.91
CA GLN A 34 2.59 4.13 8.74
C GLN A 34 2.48 3.66 7.29
N ASP A 35 3.61 3.46 6.61
CA ASP A 35 3.63 3.05 5.21
C ASP A 35 2.92 1.72 5.01
N ALA A 36 2.01 1.70 4.04
CA ALA A 36 1.16 0.57 3.73
C ALA A 36 0.99 0.37 2.22
N ILE A 37 0.60 -0.83 1.83
CA ILE A 37 0.11 -1.12 0.48
C ILE A 37 -1.35 -1.56 0.54
N LEU A 38 -2.15 -1.05 -0.39
CA LEU A 38 -3.48 -1.54 -0.73
C LEU A 38 -3.34 -2.55 -1.88
N VAL A 39 -3.81 -3.76 -1.64
CA VAL A 39 -3.75 -4.87 -2.56
C VAL A 39 -5.18 -5.23 -2.96
N LYS A 40 -5.49 -5.21 -4.25
CA LYS A 40 -6.76 -5.71 -4.80
C LYS A 40 -6.49 -7.04 -5.50
N GLN A 41 -7.18 -8.08 -5.05
CA GLN A 41 -7.18 -9.42 -5.65
C GLN A 41 -8.61 -9.78 -6.04
N LYS A 42 -8.97 -9.68 -7.32
CA LYS A 42 -10.34 -9.97 -7.79
C LYS A 42 -11.38 -9.14 -7.01
N ASP A 43 -12.15 -9.78 -6.14
CA ASP A 43 -13.21 -9.17 -5.30
C ASP A 43 -12.74 -8.82 -3.88
N ASP A 44 -11.50 -9.18 -3.52
CA ASP A 44 -10.92 -8.98 -2.20
C ASP A 44 -9.94 -7.80 -2.17
N TYR A 45 -9.88 -7.16 -1.00
CA TYR A 45 -9.04 -5.99 -0.73
C TYR A 45 -8.28 -6.20 0.58
N PHE A 46 -6.98 -5.95 0.54
CA PHE A 46 -6.10 -6.10 1.70
C PHE A 46 -5.28 -4.83 1.90
N ILE A 47 -5.04 -4.47 3.15
CA ILE A 47 -4.05 -3.45 3.51
C ILE A 47 -2.99 -4.12 4.38
N LEU A 48 -1.74 -3.99 3.98
CA LEU A 48 -0.58 -4.59 4.63
C LEU A 48 0.48 -3.52 4.89
N ALA A 49 1.37 -3.75 5.85
CA ALA A 49 2.58 -2.94 6.00
C ALA A 49 3.38 -2.93 4.69
N ALA A 50 3.93 -1.78 4.28
CA ALA A 50 4.56 -1.64 2.98
C ALA A 50 5.86 -2.45 2.80
N PHE A 51 6.47 -2.92 3.89
CA PHE A 51 7.78 -3.55 3.90
C PHE A 51 7.71 -4.99 4.42
N CYS A 52 8.48 -5.87 3.77
CA CYS A 52 8.64 -7.26 4.22
C CYS A 52 9.22 -7.30 5.65
N SER A 53 8.60 -8.06 6.54
CA SER A 53 9.03 -8.17 7.95
C SER A 53 10.42 -8.75 8.14
N HIS A 54 10.99 -9.40 7.13
CA HIS A 54 12.30 -10.03 7.19
C HIS A 54 13.44 -9.02 7.02
N TYR A 55 13.53 -8.40 5.84
CA TYR A 55 14.63 -7.48 5.49
C TYR A 55 14.15 -6.13 4.97
N HIS A 56 12.88 -5.77 5.22
CA HIS A 56 12.29 -4.47 4.86
C HIS A 56 12.37 -4.11 3.37
N ALA A 57 12.41 -5.11 2.49
CA ALA A 57 12.21 -4.87 1.07
C ALA A 57 10.78 -4.35 0.81
N PRO A 58 10.57 -3.38 -0.09
CA PRO A 58 9.24 -2.89 -0.42
C PRO A 58 8.40 -4.00 -1.06
N LEU A 59 7.20 -4.25 -0.51
CA LEU A 59 6.30 -5.27 -1.03
C LEU A 59 5.68 -4.88 -2.38
N GLN A 60 5.60 -3.58 -2.68
CA GLN A 60 5.14 -3.05 -3.97
C GLN A 60 6.00 -3.50 -5.16
N ASP A 61 7.26 -3.85 -4.92
CA ASP A 61 8.19 -4.31 -5.96
C ASP A 61 8.11 -5.83 -6.18
N GLY A 62 7.29 -6.53 -5.40
CA GLY A 62 7.05 -7.96 -5.50
C GLY A 62 6.01 -8.35 -6.55
N GLU A 63 5.82 -9.66 -6.74
CA GLU A 63 4.76 -10.20 -7.58
C GLU A 63 3.60 -10.72 -6.69
N MET A 64 2.37 -10.44 -7.13
CA MET A 64 1.15 -11.01 -6.56
C MET A 64 0.80 -12.28 -7.34
N THR A 65 0.69 -13.41 -6.64
CA THR A 65 0.36 -14.72 -7.23
C THR A 65 -0.70 -15.45 -6.37
N ASP A 66 -1.41 -16.42 -6.96
CA ASP A 66 -2.43 -17.26 -6.32
C ASP A 66 -1.80 -18.40 -5.48
#